data_AF-A0A937BRL3-F1
#
_entry.id   AF-A0A937BRL3-F1
#
_cell.length_a   1.000
_cell.length_b   1.000
_cell.length_c   1.000
_cell.angle_alpha   90.00
_cell.angle_beta   90.00
_cell.angle_gamma   90.00
#
_symmetry.space_group_name_H-M   'P 1'
#
loop_
_entity.id
_entity.type
_entity.pdbx_description
1 polymer ?
#
loop_
_entity_poly.entity_id
_entity_poly.type
_entity_poly.pdbx_seq_one_letter_code
_entity_poly.pdbx_strand_id
1 'polypeptide(L)'
;MIIFYIIASIITLIIIILLIGKTIIQKNRQSSVSLYIKALKDENSGDIDAALANYKSAYEEAAKTRFQENMKQRIINKMKVLHSLKGYNKQFQLTEN
;
A
#
# COMPACT_ATOMS: atom_id res chain seq x y z
N MET A 1 40.42 28.56 9.23
CA MET A 1 40.69 27.17 8.80
C MET A 1 39.90 26.16 9.63
N ILE A 2 40.15 26.00 10.94
CA ILE A 2 39.48 24.97 11.79
C ILE A 2 37.95 25.13 11.83
N ILE A 3 37.44 26.35 11.98
CA ILE A 3 35.98 26.63 12.00
C ILE A 3 35.31 26.17 10.70
N PHE A 4 35.96 26.35 9.55
CA PHE A 4 35.44 25.91 8.26
C PHE A 4 35.33 24.39 8.18
N TYR A 5 36.33 23.65 8.69
CA TYR A 5 36.28 22.19 8.76
C TYR A 5 35.19 21.68 9.70
N ILE A 6 34.96 22.35 10.83
CA ILE A 6 33.88 21.99 11.76
C ILE A 6 32.52 22.17 11.06
N ILE A 7 32.29 23.31 10.41
CA ILE A 7 31.05 23.59 9.67
C ILE A 7 30.85 22.58 8.53
N ALA A 8 31.89 22.30 7.75
CA ALA A 8 31.83 21.31 6.68
C ALA A 8 31.48 19.92 7.21
N SER A 9 32.07 19.49 8.35
CA SER A 9 31.78 18.20 8.96
C SER A 9 30.32 18.06 9.42
N ILE A 10 29.75 19.14 9.97
CA ILE A 10 28.35 19.18 10.41
C ILE A 10 27.41 19.04 9.21
N ILE A 11 27.70 19.77 8.12
CA ILE A 11 26.92 19.69 6.89
C ILE A 11 26.96 18.26 6.32
N THR A 12 28.14 17.65 6.26
CA THR A 12 28.28 16.25 5.80
C THR A 12 27.48 15.28 6.69
N LEU A 13 27.52 15.46 8.01
CA LEU A 13 26.77 14.63 8.94
C LEU A 13 25.25 14.76 8.73
N ILE A 14 24.74 15.98 8.53
CA ILE A 14 23.32 16.22 8.26
C ILE A 14 22.89 15.52 6.96
N ILE A 15 23.70 15.61 5.90
CA ILE A 15 23.41 14.95 4.63
C ILE A 15 23.34 13.43 4.81
N ILE A 16 24.27 12.84 5.57
CA ILE A 16 24.27 11.39 5.86
C ILE A 16 23.00 10.98 6.61
N ILE A 17 22.60 11.74 7.64
CA ILE A 17 21.38 11.46 8.41
C ILE A 17 20.13 11.51 7.51
N LEU A 18 20.04 12.51 6.62
CA LEU A 18 18.92 12.63 5.68
C LEU A 18 18.86 11.46 4.69
N LEU A 19 20.01 10.98 4.20
CA LEU A 19 20.08 9.84 3.29
C LEU A 19 19.64 8.52 3.96
N ILE A 20 20.08 8.30 5.21
CA ILE A 20 19.68 7.13 6.02
C ILE A 20 18.18 7.19 6.34
N GLY A 21 17.67 8.36 6.75
CA GLY A 21 16.25 8.55 7.03
C GLY A 21 15.38 8.22 5.81
N LYS A 22 15.78 8.69 4.62
CA LYS A 22 15.06 8.42 3.36
C LYS A 22 14.99 6.92 3.05
N THR A 23 16.09 6.19 3.21
CA THR A 23 16.15 4.75 2.92
C THR A 23 15.31 3.92 3.88
N ILE A 24 15.30 4.26 5.17
CA ILE A 24 14.46 3.58 6.18
C ILE A 24 12.97 3.82 5.91
N ILE A 25 12.58 5.07 5.63
CA ILE A 25 11.19 5.42 5.31
C ILE A 25 10.72 4.70 4.04
N GLN A 26 11.58 4.58 3.04
CA GLN A 26 11.25 3.90 1.78
C GLN A 26 11.10 2.38 1.96
N LYS A 27 11.88 1.77 2.86
CA LYS A 27 11.77 0.34 3.22
C LYS A 27 10.46 0.00 3.92
N ASN A 28 9.95 0.90 4.75
CA ASN A 28 8.71 0.69 5.52
C ASN A 28 7.44 1.12 4.78
N ARG A 29 7.54 1.83 3.65
CA ARG A 29 6.39 2.08 2.79
C ARG A 29 6.04 0.79 2.05
N GLN A 30 4.94 0.17 2.46
CA GLN A 30 4.30 -0.84 1.62
C GLN A 30 3.85 -0.17 0.33
N SER A 31 4.44 -0.59 -0.80
CA SER A 31 4.04 -0.09 -2.11
C SER A 31 2.61 -0.57 -2.45
N SER A 32 1.92 0.17 -3.31
CA SER A 32 0.63 -0.25 -3.86
C SER A 32 0.66 -1.68 -4.42
N VAL A 33 1.79 -2.08 -5.01
CA VAL A 33 2.02 -3.44 -5.52
C VAL A 33 2.09 -4.48 -4.40
N SER A 34 2.83 -4.20 -3.32
CA SER A 34 2.93 -5.13 -2.17
C SER A 34 1.59 -5.37 -1.49
N LEU A 35 0.79 -4.30 -1.32
CA LEU A 35 -0.57 -4.38 -0.78
C LEU A 35 -1.50 -5.14 -1.71
N TYR A 36 -1.37 -4.95 -3.02
CA TYR A 36 -2.14 -5.69 -4.03
C TYR A 36 -1.82 -7.19 -4.00
N ILE A 37 -0.54 -7.58 -3.89
CA ILE A 37 -0.14 -8.99 -3.77
C ILE A 37 -0.71 -9.60 -2.49
N LYS A 38 -0.66 -8.87 -1.37
CA LYS A 38 -1.26 -9.32 -0.12
C LYS A 38 -2.77 -9.52 -0.26
N ALA A 39 -3.46 -8.57 -0.87
CA ALA A 39 -4.89 -8.67 -1.14
C ALA A 39 -5.25 -9.89 -2.02
N LEU A 40 -4.44 -10.22 -3.03
CA LEU A 40 -4.62 -11.44 -3.83
C LEU A 40 -4.45 -12.71 -2.99
N LYS A 41 -3.48 -12.73 -2.07
CA LYS A 41 -3.27 -13.88 -1.18
C LYS A 41 -4.48 -14.08 -0.26
N ASP A 42 -5.01 -12.99 0.29
CA ASP A 42 -6.19 -13.04 1.15
C ASP A 42 -7.44 -13.45 0.35
N GLU A 43 -7.61 -12.91 -0.87
CA GLU A 43 -8.66 -13.30 -1.82
C GLU A 43 -8.61 -14.82 -2.08
N ASN A 44 -7.43 -15.36 -2.37
CA ASN A 44 -7.23 -16.79 -2.61
C ASN A 44 -7.44 -17.67 -1.37
N SER A 45 -7.27 -17.10 -0.17
CA SER A 45 -7.53 -17.80 1.09
C SER A 45 -9.02 -17.82 1.48
N GLY A 46 -9.86 -17.08 0.76
CA GLY A 46 -11.28 -16.91 1.08
C GLY A 46 -11.58 -15.84 2.13
N ASP A 47 -10.55 -15.16 2.66
CA ASP A 47 -10.74 -14.02 3.56
C ASP A 47 -11.05 -12.74 2.76
N ILE A 48 -12.31 -12.63 2.36
CA ILE A 48 -12.83 -11.53 1.53
C ILE A 48 -12.68 -10.17 2.24
N ASP A 49 -12.79 -10.14 3.57
CA ASP A 49 -12.73 -8.90 4.34
C ASP A 49 -11.29 -8.38 4.47
N ALA A 50 -10.32 -9.26 4.74
CA ALA A 50 -8.91 -8.91 4.68
C ALA A 50 -8.48 -8.51 3.27
N ALA A 51 -8.96 -9.22 2.24
CA ALA A 51 -8.69 -8.87 0.85
C ALA A 51 -9.19 -7.47 0.50
N LEU A 52 -10.44 -7.13 0.86
CA LEU A 52 -11.02 -5.80 0.64
C LEU A 52 -10.24 -4.70 1.37
N ALA A 53 -9.81 -4.95 2.62
CA ALA A 53 -8.98 -4.00 3.38
C ALA A 53 -7.64 -3.74 2.68
N ASN A 54 -6.93 -4.80 2.26
CA ASN A 54 -5.64 -4.66 1.60
C ASN A 54 -5.76 -4.06 0.19
N TYR A 55 -6.82 -4.35 -0.57
CA TYR A 55 -7.11 -3.67 -1.83
C TYR A 55 -7.37 -2.18 -1.63
N LYS A 56 -8.13 -1.79 -0.59
CA LYS A 56 -8.37 -0.38 -0.27
C LYS A 56 -7.05 0.35 0.04
N SER A 57 -6.20 -0.24 0.88
CA SER A 57 -4.88 0.34 1.18
C SER A 57 -3.99 0.43 -0.08
N ALA A 58 -4.03 -0.57 -0.97
CA ALA A 58 -3.31 -0.53 -2.24
C ALA A 58 -3.78 0.64 -3.13
N TYR A 59 -5.08 0.91 -3.15
CA TYR A 59 -5.67 2.02 -3.89
C TYR A 59 -5.22 3.37 -3.34
N GLU A 60 -5.28 3.54 -2.02
CA GLU A 60 -4.84 4.76 -1.34
C GLU A 60 -3.36 5.07 -1.62
N GLU A 61 -2.49 4.05 -1.62
CA GLU A 61 -1.07 4.24 -1.97
C GLU A 61 -0.90 4.57 -3.47
N ALA A 62 -1.64 3.89 -4.36
CA ALA A 62 -1.58 4.17 -5.80
C ALA A 62 -2.08 5.59 -6.14
N ALA A 63 -3.11 6.07 -5.43
CA ALA A 63 -3.70 7.38 -5.59
C ALA A 63 -2.77 8.54 -5.22
N LYS A 64 -1.71 8.29 -4.43
CA LYS A 64 -0.66 9.29 -4.15
C LYS A 64 0.13 9.68 -5.40
N THR A 65 0.02 8.91 -6.49
CA THR A 65 0.72 9.17 -7.75
C THR A 65 -0.25 9.23 -8.93
N ARG A 66 -0.10 10.24 -9.81
CA ARG A 66 -0.95 10.39 -11.00
C ARG A 66 -0.67 9.36 -12.09
N PHE A 67 0.48 8.70 -12.06
CA PHE A 67 0.93 7.79 -13.12
C PHE A 67 0.43 6.34 -12.98
N GLN A 68 -0.32 6.00 -11.92
CA GLN A 68 -0.76 4.64 -11.63
C GLN A 68 -2.24 4.37 -11.98
N GLU A 69 -2.79 5.03 -13.00
CA GLU A 69 -4.22 4.91 -13.37
C GLU A 69 -4.65 3.47 -13.66
N ASN A 70 -3.84 2.73 -14.43
CA ASN A 70 -4.11 1.32 -14.72
C ASN A 70 -4.18 0.46 -13.46
N MET A 71 -3.30 0.72 -12.48
CA MET A 71 -3.29 -0.01 -11.21
C MET A 71 -4.53 0.30 -10.38
N LYS A 72 -4.88 1.58 -10.28
CA LYS A 72 -6.10 2.03 -9.59
C LYS A 72 -7.34 1.37 -10.16
N GLN A 73 -7.47 1.34 -11.49
CA GLN A 73 -8.61 0.71 -12.16
C GLN A 73 -8.68 -0.80 -11.89
N ARG A 74 -7.54 -1.50 -11.93
CA ARG A 74 -7.48 -2.93 -11.60
C ARG A 74 -7.92 -3.21 -10.16
N ILE A 75 -7.49 -2.38 -9.21
CA ILE A 75 -7.89 -2.50 -7.80
C ILE A 75 -9.40 -2.27 -7.64
N ILE A 76 -9.94 -1.20 -8.24
CA ILE A 76 -11.38 -0.89 -8.21
C ILE A 76 -12.20 -2.06 -8.75
N ASN A 77 -11.80 -2.62 -9.89
CA ASN A 77 -12.52 -3.74 -10.50
C ASN A 77 -12.51 -4.97 -9.57
N LYS A 78 -11.39 -5.28 -8.93
CA LYS A 78 -11.29 -6.35 -7.94
C LYS A 78 -12.20 -6.13 -6.73
N MET A 79 -12.20 -4.92 -6.17
CA MET A 79 -13.07 -4.58 -5.03
C MET A 79 -14.56 -4.72 -5.37
N LYS A 80 -14.98 -4.31 -6.57
CA LYS A 80 -16.37 -4.47 -7.02
C LYS A 80 -16.79 -5.94 -7.04
N VAL A 81 -15.96 -6.82 -7.60
CA VAL A 81 -16.22 -8.27 -7.65
C VAL A 81 -16.35 -8.84 -6.24
N LEU A 82 -15.45 -8.47 -5.33
CA LEU A 82 -15.50 -8.95 -3.94
C LEU A 82 -16.72 -8.45 -3.17
N HIS A 83 -17.14 -7.19 -3.38
CA HIS A 83 -18.38 -6.68 -2.82
C HIS A 83 -19.62 -7.43 -3.32
N SER A 84 -19.66 -7.75 -4.63
CA SER A 84 -20.74 -8.56 -5.20
C SER A 84 -20.77 -9.98 -4.60
N LEU A 85 -19.60 -10.63 -4.48
CA LEU A 85 -19.48 -11.95 -3.83
C LEU A 85 -19.96 -11.92 -2.38
N LYS A 86 -19.57 -10.90 -1.61
CA LYS A 86 -20.03 -10.72 -0.22
C LYS A 86 -21.55 -10.54 -0.14
N GLY A 87 -22.13 -9.78 -1.08
CA GLY A 87 -23.58 -9.61 -1.19
C GLY A 87 -24.32 -10.91 -1.52
N TYR A 88 -23.79 -11.69 -2.46
CA TYR A 88 -24.34 -12.99 -2.85
C TYR A 88 -24.35 -13.99 -1.69
N ASN A 89 -23.21 -14.14 -0.99
CA ASN A 89 -23.12 -15.02 0.19
C ASN A 89 -24.14 -14.64 1.27
N LYS A 90 -24.35 -13.33 1.50
CA LYS A 90 -25.34 -12.86 2.47
C LYS A 90 -26.77 -13.20 2.06
N GLN A 91 -27.12 -13.08 0.78
CA GLN A 91 -28.45 -13.48 0.30
C GLN A 91 -28.67 -14.99 0.42
N PHE A 92 -27.67 -15.81 0.06
CA PHE A 92 -27.78 -17.26 0.13
C PHE A 92 -27.98 -17.77 1.57
N GLN A 93 -27.24 -17.20 2.53
CA GLN A 93 -27.42 -17.51 3.96
C GLN A 93 -28.79 -17.12 4.52
N LEU A 94 -29.48 -16.14 3.93
CA LEU A 94 -30.83 -15.73 4.33
C LEU A 94 -31.93 -16.63 3.76
N THR A 95 -31.66 -17.34 2.67
CA THR A 95 -32.59 -18.28 2.03
C THR A 95 -32.52 -19.71 2.58
N GLU A 96 -31.46 -20.05 3.32
CA GLU A 96 -31.30 -21.37 3.97
C GLU A 96 -31.75 -21.41 5.44
N ASN A 97 -32.26 -20.31 5.99
CA ASN A 97 -32.90 -20.23 7.32
C ASN A 97 -34.41 -20.05 7.18
#